data_AF-A0A7S3B8U3-F1
#
_entry.id   AF-A0A7S3B8U3-F1
#
_cell.length_a   1.000
_cell.length_b   1.000
_cell.length_c   1.000
_cell.angle_alpha   90.00
_cell.angle_beta   90.00
_cell.angle_gamma   90.00
#
_symmetry.space_group_name_H-M   'P 1'
#
loop_
_entity.id
_entity.type
_entity.pdbx_description
1 polymer ?
#
loop_
_entity_poly.entity_id
_entity_poly.type
_entity_poly.pdbx_seq_one_letter_code
_entity_poly.pdbx_strand_id
1 'polypeptide(L)'
;ASSPSLAAAKVETLADHARGPEVMAPFGPLAFYPARLVHTNELLVHLGGGVYAERTAKQAGGVLRRRAETLRASLRGAELDEKGWVARRDEAVAVSRGGEAGAW
;
A
#
# COMPACT_ATOMS: atom_id res chain seq x y z
N ALA A 1 1.40 2.52 -17.40
CA ALA A 1 2.07 3.04 -16.19
C ALA A 1 1.13 2.81 -15.00
N SER A 2 1.57 2.14 -13.93
CA SER A 2 0.70 1.92 -12.76
C SER A 2 0.38 3.27 -12.13
N SER A 3 -0.90 3.58 -11.92
CA SER A 3 -1.31 4.83 -11.27
C SER A 3 -0.59 5.00 -9.92
N PRO A 4 -0.09 6.21 -9.60
CA PRO A 4 0.54 6.47 -8.30
C PRO A 4 -0.46 6.19 -7.17
N SER A 5 0.05 5.76 -6.02
CA SER A 5 -0.80 5.65 -4.84
C SER A 5 -1.39 7.04 -4.51
N LEU A 6 -2.63 7.08 -4.01
CA LEU A 6 -3.30 8.34 -3.65
C LEU A 6 -2.42 9.22 -2.74
N ALA A 7 -1.69 8.60 -1.82
CA ALA A 7 -0.73 9.27 -0.96
C ALA A 7 0.44 9.89 -1.75
N ALA A 8 1.03 9.17 -2.70
CA ALA A 8 2.13 9.69 -3.52
C ALA A 8 1.68 10.87 -4.39
N ALA A 9 0.51 10.75 -5.02
CA ALA A 9 -0.08 11.83 -5.81
C ALA A 9 -0.35 13.08 -4.96
N LYS A 10 -0.90 12.89 -3.74
CA LYS A 10 -1.15 14.01 -2.83
C LYS A 10 0.14 14.70 -2.38
N VAL A 11 1.17 13.92 -2.03
CA VAL A 11 2.47 14.46 -1.61
C VAL A 11 3.12 15.29 -2.72
N GLU A 12 2.97 14.87 -3.99
CA GLU A 12 3.45 15.66 -5.13
C GLU A 12 2.72 17.00 -5.23
N THR A 13 1.38 17.02 -5.13
CA THR A 13 0.61 18.28 -5.19
C THR A 13 0.87 19.24 -4.02
N LEU A 14 1.28 18.72 -2.87
CA LEU A 14 1.61 19.53 -1.69
C LEU A 14 2.91 20.31 -1.91
N ALA A 15 3.89 19.73 -2.61
CA ALA A 15 5.17 20.35 -2.88
C ALA A 15 5.06 21.62 -3.75
N ASP A 16 3.97 21.78 -4.49
CA ASP A 16 3.77 22.88 -5.43
C ASP A 16 3.35 24.19 -4.74
N HIS A 17 2.93 24.15 -3.47
CA HIS A 17 2.33 25.28 -2.78
C HIS A 17 3.00 25.54 -1.42
N ALA A 18 3.72 26.66 -1.24
CA ALA A 18 4.38 26.97 0.03
C ALA A 18 3.43 27.12 1.24
N ARG A 19 2.17 27.52 0.99
CA ARG A 19 1.05 27.51 1.94
C ARG A 19 -0.12 26.81 1.26
N GLY A 20 -0.69 25.82 1.92
CA GLY A 20 -1.83 25.07 1.37
C GLY A 20 -3.18 25.67 1.76
N PRO A 21 -4.27 25.13 1.19
CA PRO A 21 -5.63 25.54 1.52
C PRO A 21 -5.98 25.22 2.99
N GLU A 22 -7.11 25.76 3.44
CA GLU A 22 -7.73 25.30 4.68
C GLU A 22 -8.23 23.86 4.51
N VAL A 23 -7.95 23.03 5.52
CA VAL A 23 -8.23 21.60 5.55
C VAL A 23 -8.91 21.23 6.85
N MET A 24 -9.69 20.16 6.83
CA MET A 24 -10.26 19.58 8.04
C MET A 24 -9.29 18.52 8.57
N ALA A 25 -8.60 18.83 9.67
CA ALA A 25 -7.65 17.91 10.30
C ALA A 25 -8.41 16.91 11.19
N PRO A 26 -8.20 15.59 11.03
CA PRO A 26 -8.82 14.59 11.89
C PRO A 26 -8.21 14.66 13.31
N PHE A 27 -9.06 14.71 14.32
CA PHE A 27 -8.67 14.63 15.73
C PHE A 27 -9.03 13.28 16.37
N GLY A 28 -9.96 12.56 15.74
CA GLY A 28 -10.38 11.24 16.15
C GLY A 28 -11.26 10.60 15.07
N PRO A 29 -11.84 9.42 15.33
CA PRO A 29 -12.61 8.68 14.33
C PRO A 29 -13.81 9.44 13.75
N LEU A 30 -14.41 10.34 14.53
CA LEU A 30 -15.62 11.08 14.15
C LEU A 30 -15.49 12.61 14.32
N ALA A 31 -14.27 13.12 14.58
CA ALA A 31 -14.06 14.53 14.91
C ALA A 31 -12.99 15.18 14.02
N PHE A 32 -13.30 16.39 13.54
CA PHE A 32 -12.43 17.18 12.66
C PHE A 32 -12.41 18.65 13.11
N TYR A 33 -11.26 19.30 12.95
CA TYR A 33 -11.11 20.74 13.20
C TYR A 33 -10.57 21.47 11.96
N PRO A 34 -10.96 22.74 11.74
CA PRO A 34 -10.39 23.55 10.69
C PRO A 34 -8.90 23.81 10.98
N ALA A 35 -8.06 23.59 9.98
CA ALA A 35 -6.61 23.77 10.05
C ALA A 35 -6.09 24.34 8.74
N ARG A 36 -4.85 24.82 8.74
CA ARG A 36 -4.16 25.32 7.55
C ARG A 36 -2.83 24.62 7.37
N LEU A 37 -2.54 24.21 6.14
CA LEU A 37 -1.27 23.60 5.79
C LEU A 37 -0.16 24.66 5.72
N VAL A 38 0.89 24.45 6.51
CA VAL A 38 2.12 25.24 6.54
C VAL A 38 3.31 24.32 6.32
N HIS A 39 4.39 24.84 5.72
CA HIS A 39 5.63 24.08 5.44
C HIS A 39 5.38 22.78 4.67
N THR A 40 4.55 22.83 3.64
CA THR A 40 4.14 21.69 2.79
C THR A 40 5.29 20.94 2.11
N ASN A 41 6.47 21.55 2.04
CA ASN A 41 7.69 20.94 1.51
C ASN A 41 8.37 19.99 2.49
N GLU A 42 8.01 20.02 3.77
CA GLU A 42 8.63 19.23 4.84
C GLU A 42 7.60 18.25 5.40
N LEU A 43 7.92 16.96 5.34
CA LEU A 43 7.02 15.88 5.75
C LEU A 43 7.73 14.94 6.72
N LEU A 44 7.01 14.54 7.76
CA LEU A 44 7.44 13.48 8.66
C LEU A 44 7.07 12.13 8.04
N VAL A 45 8.08 11.35 7.64
CA VAL A 45 7.89 10.05 6.97
C VAL A 45 8.20 8.92 7.94
N HIS A 46 7.25 8.00 8.10
CA HIS A 46 7.46 6.76 8.84
C HIS A 46 8.33 5.79 8.05
N LEU A 47 9.47 5.36 8.60
CA LEU A 47 10.41 4.46 7.95
C LEU A 47 10.19 2.98 8.33
N GLY A 48 9.53 2.73 9.46
CA GLY A 48 9.31 1.38 10.02
C GLY A 48 9.74 1.32 11.48
N GLY A 49 9.24 0.34 12.25
CA GLY A 49 9.66 0.14 13.65
C GLY A 49 9.43 1.33 14.59
N GLY A 50 8.44 2.18 14.29
CA GLY A 50 8.18 3.42 15.03
C GLY A 50 9.16 4.57 14.74
N VAL A 51 10.08 4.40 13.79
CA VAL A 51 11.06 5.42 13.41
C VAL A 51 10.47 6.37 12.37
N TYR A 52 10.68 7.66 12.58
CA TYR A 52 10.27 8.74 11.68
C TYR A 52 11.47 9.57 11.27
N ALA A 53 11.41 10.14 10.07
CA ALA A 53 12.42 11.09 9.58
C ALA A 53 11.75 12.24 8.82
N GLU A 54 12.24 13.45 9.05
CA GLU A 54 11.89 14.61 8.23
C GLU A 54 12.49 14.48 6.84
N ARG A 55 11.65 14.67 5.82
CA ARG A 55 12.03 14.56 4.41
C ARG A 55 11.32 15.61 3.61
N THR A 56 11.94 15.98 2.48
CA THR A 56 11.25 16.85 1.53
C THR A 56 10.07 16.12 0.90
N ALA A 57 9.03 16.85 0.49
CA ALA A 57 7.87 16.26 -0.17
C ALA A 57 8.26 15.40 -1.39
N LYS A 58 9.25 15.84 -2.19
CA LYS A 58 9.79 15.05 -3.30
C LYS A 58 10.43 13.73 -2.86
N GLN A 59 11.22 13.75 -1.79
CA GLN A 59 11.84 12.55 -1.24
C GLN A 59 10.79 11.59 -0.66
N ALA A 60 9.79 12.11 0.06
CA ALA A 60 8.68 11.34 0.59
C ALA A 60 7.89 10.64 -0.52
N GLY A 61 7.61 11.34 -1.64
CA GLY A 61 7.00 10.75 -2.83
C GLY A 61 7.82 9.59 -3.40
N GLY A 62 9.15 9.72 -3.41
CA GLY A 62 10.07 8.63 -3.78
C GLY A 62 9.97 7.40 -2.87
N VAL A 63 9.84 7.59 -1.55
CA VAL A 63 9.64 6.49 -0.60
C VAL A 63 8.31 5.79 -0.87
N LEU A 64 7.23 6.55 -1.08
CA LEU A 64 5.89 6.01 -1.34
C LEU A 64 5.84 5.19 -2.64
N ARG A 65 6.49 5.66 -3.72
CA ARG A 65 6.59 4.91 -4.98
C ARG A 65 7.25 3.55 -4.79
N ARG A 66 8.44 3.52 -4.17
CA ARG A 66 9.16 2.27 -3.91
C ARG A 66 8.34 1.30 -3.06
N ARG A 67 7.64 1.79 -2.02
CA ARG A 67 6.75 0.96 -1.21
C ARG A 67 5.60 0.39 -2.02
N ALA A 68 4.97 1.20 -2.87
CA ALA A 68 3.89 0.72 -3.73
C ALA A 68 4.37 -0.37 -4.70
N GLU A 69 5.58 -0.23 -5.26
CA GLU A 69 6.20 -1.25 -6.11
C GLU A 69 6.44 -2.56 -5.37
N THR A 70 7.06 -2.50 -4.17
CA THR A 70 7.27 -3.67 -3.32
C THR A 70 5.96 -4.36 -2.97
N LEU A 71 4.94 -3.61 -2.52
CA LEU A 71 3.63 -4.18 -2.16
C LEU A 71 2.95 -4.84 -3.37
N ARG A 72 3.01 -4.22 -4.55
CA ARG A 72 2.47 -4.84 -5.78
C ARG A 72 3.20 -6.11 -6.16
N ALA A 73 4.53 -6.15 -5.97
CA ALA A 73 5.30 -7.36 -6.22
C ALA A 73 4.91 -8.48 -5.24
N SER A 74 4.78 -8.17 -3.95
CA SER A 74 4.32 -9.12 -2.93
C SER A 74 2.90 -9.63 -3.21
N LEU A 75 1.98 -8.75 -3.61
CA LEU A 75 0.61 -9.13 -3.96
C LEU A 75 0.59 -10.11 -5.15
N ARG A 76 1.33 -9.81 -6.22
CA ARG A 76 1.45 -10.71 -7.37
C ARG A 76 2.03 -12.07 -6.97
N GLY A 77 3.04 -12.08 -6.09
CA GLY A 77 3.59 -13.33 -5.56
C GLY A 77 2.53 -14.15 -4.83
N ALA A 78 1.80 -13.52 -3.90
CA ALA A 78 0.73 -14.18 -3.16
C ALA A 78 -0.39 -14.72 -4.06
N GLU A 79 -0.79 -13.98 -5.10
CA GLU A 79 -1.80 -14.42 -6.09
C GLU A 79 -1.33 -15.63 -6.91
N LEU A 80 -0.03 -15.70 -7.26
CA LEU A 80 0.54 -16.85 -7.96
C LEU A 80 0.61 -18.07 -7.05
N ASP A 81 1.03 -17.87 -5.80
CA ASP A 81 1.07 -18.92 -4.80
C ASP A 81 -0.34 -19.50 -4.59
N GLU A 82 -1.34 -18.64 -4.39
CA GLU A 82 -2.75 -19.06 -4.23
C GLU A 82 -3.22 -19.94 -5.38
N LYS A 83 -2.98 -19.53 -6.64
CA LYS A 83 -3.34 -20.33 -7.82
C LYS A 83 -2.60 -21.67 -7.84
N GLY A 84 -1.32 -21.68 -7.48
CA GLY A 84 -0.52 -22.90 -7.37
C GLY A 84 -1.03 -23.84 -6.27
N TRP A 85 -1.49 -23.31 -5.14
CA TRP A 85 -2.10 -24.10 -4.06
C TRP A 85 -3.43 -24.70 -4.48
N VAL A 86 -4.28 -23.93 -5.17
CA VAL A 86 -5.58 -24.41 -5.67
C VAL A 86 -5.40 -25.55 -6.67
N ALA A 87 -4.49 -25.40 -7.64
CA ALA A 87 -4.23 -26.44 -8.64
C ALA A 87 -3.75 -27.76 -7.99
N ARG A 88 -2.80 -27.68 -7.04
CA ARG A 88 -2.31 -28.85 -6.30
C ARG A 88 -3.37 -29.51 -5.43
N ARG A 89 -4.26 -28.71 -4.82
CA ARG A 89 -5.41 -29.24 -4.08
C ARG A 89 -6.32 -30.05 -5.00
N ASP A 90 -6.68 -29.49 -6.16
CA ASP A 90 -7.62 -30.14 -7.08
C ASP A 90 -7.05 -31.44 -7.65
N GLU A 91 -5.74 -31.47 -7.95
CA GLU A 91 -5.02 -32.70 -8.31
C GLU A 91 -5.04 -33.74 -7.18
N ALA A 92 -4.72 -33.35 -5.94
CA ALA A 92 -4.73 -34.25 -4.80
C ALA A 92 -6.13 -34.85 -4.51
N VAL A 93 -7.18 -34.04 -4.67
CA VAL A 93 -8.57 -34.50 -4.54
C VAL A 93 -8.94 -35.50 -5.64
N ALA A 94 -8.49 -35.26 -6.88
CA ALA A 94 -8.71 -36.18 -7.99
C ALA A 94 -8.02 -37.54 -7.77
N VAL A 95 -6.77 -37.54 -7.28
CA VAL A 95 -6.03 -38.77 -6.93
C VAL A 95 -6.75 -39.57 -5.84
N SER A 96 -7.22 -38.89 -4.78
CA SER A 96 -7.93 -39.55 -3.68
C SER A 96 -9.22 -40.24 -4.15
N ARG A 97 -9.96 -39.62 -5.09
CA ARG A 97 -11.21 -40.20 -5.64
C ARG A 97 -10.96 -41.36 -6.60
N GLY A 98 -9.85 -41.36 -7.33
CA GLY A 98 -9.47 -42.47 -8.21
C GLY A 98 -9.07 -43.74 -7.44
N GLY A 99 -8.50 -43.59 -6.24
CA GLY A 99 -8.13 -44.72 -5.36
C GLY A 99 -9.33 -45.48 -4.79
N GLU A 100 -10.47 -44.82 -4.56
CA GLU A 100 -11.70 -45.47 -4.08
C GLU A 100 -12.41 -46.30 -5.17
N ALA A 101 -12.21 -45.97 -6.45
CA ALA A 101 -12.82 -46.67 -7.57
C ALA A 101 -12.11 -47.98 -7.97
N GLY A 102 -10.88 -48.20 -7.50
CA GLY A 102 -10.07 -49.39 -7.82
C GLY A 102 -10.09 -50.50 -6.76
N ALA A 103 -10.94 -50.40 -5.74
CA ALA A 103 -10.97 -51.31 -4.60
C ALA A 103 -12.15 -52.31 -4.65
N TRP A 104 -12.32 -53.05 -5.75
CA TRP A 104 -13.23 -54.22 -5.85
C TRP A 104 -12.69 -55.24 -6.85
#